data_AF-A0AAN8DD90-F1
#
_entry.id   AF-A0AAN8DD90-F1
#
_cell.length_a   1.000
_cell.length_b   1.000
_cell.length_c   1.000
_cell.angle_alpha   90.00
_cell.angle_beta   90.00
_cell.angle_gamma   90.00
#
_symmetry.space_group_name_H-M   'P 1'
#
loop_
_entity.id
_entity.type
_entity.pdbx_description
1 polymer ?
#
loop_
_entity_poly.entity_id
_entity_poly.type
_entity_poly.pdbx_seq_one_letter_code
_entity_poly.pdbx_strand_id
1 'polypeptide(L)'
;MLLVAQRLEGPFNIESVMEPIDVKISEAIMNMQENSAQVSFRVFQGCGQPKPAGMTRSTRGVSDVFSARFRPYSPEERPTTAAGTSLDRLRIVWKAMQHSVRFNVL
;
A
#
# COMPACT_ATOMS: atom_id res chain seq x y z
N MET A 1 1.10 21.46 -14.78
CA MET A 1 0.70 20.05 -14.54
C MET A 1 1.52 19.00 -15.30
N LEU A 2 2.37 19.37 -16.28
CA LEU A 2 3.26 18.44 -17.02
C LEU A 2 4.13 17.52 -16.15
N LEU A 3 4.66 18.05 -15.05
CA LEU A 3 5.53 17.32 -14.13
C LEU A 3 4.81 16.15 -13.43
N VAL A 4 3.49 16.28 -13.20
CA VAL A 4 2.68 15.22 -12.58
C VAL A 4 2.48 14.07 -13.56
N ALA A 5 2.24 14.37 -14.84
CA ALA A 5 2.05 13.36 -15.89
C ALA A 5 3.31 12.48 -16.09
N GLN A 6 4.51 13.05 -15.97
CA GLN A 6 5.76 12.27 -16.01
C GLN A 6 5.96 11.36 -14.80
N ARG A 7 5.44 11.73 -13.62
CA ARG A 7 5.49 10.90 -12.41
C ARG A 7 4.50 9.72 -12.46
N LEU A 8 3.44 9.85 -13.25
CA LEU A 8 2.50 8.77 -13.57
C LEU A 8 3.05 7.76 -14.60
N GLU A 9 4.13 8.10 -15.31
CA GLU A 9 4.75 7.25 -16.34
C GLU A 9 5.88 6.34 -15.79
N GLY A 10 6.37 6.62 -14.57
CA GLY A 10 7.47 5.90 -13.96
C GLY A 10 7.05 4.83 -12.93
N PRO A 11 8.01 4.11 -12.33
CA PRO A 11 7.75 3.08 -11.29
C PRO A 11 7.12 3.63 -9.99
N PHE A 12 6.98 4.96 -9.91
CA PHE A 12 6.25 5.69 -8.86
C PHE A 12 4.84 6.09 -9.30
N ASN A 13 4.28 5.46 -10.35
CA ASN A 13 2.88 5.61 -10.67
C ASN A 13 2.08 5.31 -9.40
N ILE A 14 1.25 6.25 -8.97
CA ILE A 14 0.54 6.13 -7.71
C ILE A 14 -0.32 4.86 -7.66
N GLU A 15 -0.77 4.38 -8.82
CA GLU A 15 -1.48 3.12 -8.95
C GLU A 15 -0.59 1.90 -8.66
N SER A 16 0.65 1.88 -9.14
CA SER A 16 1.57 0.77 -8.88
C SER A 16 2.05 0.70 -7.43
N VAL A 17 1.86 1.77 -6.65
CA VAL A 17 2.18 1.81 -5.21
C VAL A 17 0.94 1.60 -4.36
N MET A 18 -0.22 2.11 -4.76
CA MET A 18 -1.47 1.92 -4.02
C MET A 18 -2.02 0.49 -4.19
N GLU A 19 -1.89 -0.10 -5.38
CA GLU A 19 -2.44 -1.43 -5.69
C GLU A 19 -1.80 -2.56 -4.88
N PRO A 20 -0.49 -2.57 -4.59
CA PRO A 20 0.11 -3.60 -3.74
C PRO A 20 0.21 -3.21 -2.27
N ILE A 21 -0.37 -2.09 -1.82
CA ILE A 21 -0.12 -1.60 -0.45
C ILE A 21 -0.70 -2.53 0.61
N ASP A 22 -1.89 -3.07 0.38
CA ASP A 22 -2.58 -4.03 1.24
C ASP A 22 -1.86 -5.39 1.26
N VAL A 23 -1.42 -5.87 0.10
CA VAL A 23 -0.60 -7.09 -0.03
C VAL A 23 0.73 -6.92 0.70
N LYS A 24 1.42 -5.78 0.52
CA LYS A 24 2.70 -5.50 1.20
C LYS A 24 2.56 -5.36 2.71
N ILE A 25 1.47 -4.74 3.19
CA ILE A 25 1.18 -4.69 4.64
C ILE A 25 0.94 -6.10 5.17
N SER A 26 0.15 -6.91 4.45
CA SER A 26 -0.14 -8.29 4.84
C SER A 26 1.13 -9.15 4.85
N GLU A 27 1.99 -9.02 3.84
CA GLU A 27 3.30 -9.68 3.76
C GLU A 27 4.21 -9.27 4.91
N ALA A 28 4.29 -7.98 5.24
CA ALA A 28 5.08 -7.49 6.37
C ALA A 28 4.59 -8.05 7.71
N ILE A 29 3.26 -8.16 7.90
CA ILE A 29 2.66 -8.78 9.09
C ILE A 29 3.03 -10.27 9.14
N MET A 30 2.82 -11.01 8.05
CA MET A 30 3.15 -12.45 7.98
C MET A 30 4.63 -12.68 8.28
N ASN A 31 5.52 -11.91 7.67
CA ASN A 31 6.96 -12.00 7.89
C ASN A 31 7.35 -11.72 9.36
N MET A 32 6.73 -10.71 9.99
CA MET A 32 6.98 -10.43 11.41
C MET A 32 6.44 -11.52 12.34
N GLN A 33 5.31 -12.14 11.99
CA GLN A 33 4.75 -13.25 12.76
C GLN A 33 5.65 -14.49 12.68
N GLU A 34 6.11 -14.86 11.48
CA GLU A 34 7.01 -16.00 11.24
C GLU A 34 8.37 -15.82 11.94
N ASN A 35 8.91 -14.61 11.92
CA ASN A 35 10.24 -14.31 12.48
C ASN A 35 10.20 -13.76 13.91
N SER A 36 9.03 -13.73 14.55
CA SER A 36 8.81 -13.08 15.86
C SER A 36 9.79 -13.51 16.94
N ALA A 37 10.08 -14.81 17.05
CA ALA A 37 11.01 -15.36 18.03
C ALA A 37 12.47 -14.92 17.77
N GLN A 38 12.91 -14.96 16.52
CA GLN A 38 14.26 -14.56 16.13
C GLN A 38 14.48 -13.05 16.35
N VAL A 39 13.50 -12.23 15.93
CA VAL A 39 13.52 -10.78 16.15
C VAL A 39 13.56 -10.49 17.65
N SER A 40 12.70 -11.14 18.45
CA SER A 40 12.67 -10.95 19.91
C SER A 40 13.99 -11.32 20.56
N PHE A 41 14.62 -12.43 20.16
CA PHE A 41 15.94 -12.84 20.68
C PHE A 41 17.01 -11.78 20.41
N ARG A 42 17.07 -11.24 19.19
CA ARG A 42 18.02 -10.17 18.83
C ARG A 42 17.76 -8.90 19.62
N VAL A 43 16.49 -8.53 19.81
CA VAL A 43 16.10 -7.37 20.63
C VAL A 43 16.54 -7.58 22.08
N PHE A 44 16.35 -8.76 22.67
CA PHE A 44 16.74 -8.99 24.07
C PHE A 44 18.24 -8.99 24.27
N GLN A 45 19.00 -9.45 23.27
CA GLN A 45 20.46 -9.38 23.28
C GLN A 45 20.95 -7.92 23.24
N GLY A 46 20.32 -7.04 22.44
CA GLY A 46 20.75 -5.64 22.28
C GLY A 46 20.17 -4.67 23.31
N CYS A 47 18.94 -4.89 23.76
CA CYS A 47 18.19 -4.00 24.65
C CYS A 47 18.08 -4.54 26.09
N GLY A 48 18.47 -5.79 26.32
CA GLY A 48 18.29 -6.49 27.59
C GLY A 48 17.01 -7.34 27.65
N GLN A 49 16.96 -8.25 28.61
CA GLN A 49 15.79 -9.11 28.81
C GLN A 49 14.57 -8.29 29.28
N PRO A 50 13.39 -8.49 28.67
CA PRO A 50 12.18 -7.84 29.13
C PRO A 50 11.85 -8.34 30.53
N LYS A 51 11.36 -7.45 31.40
CA LYS A 51 10.84 -7.87 32.70
C LYS A 51 9.66 -8.82 32.44
N PRO A 52 9.63 -10.02 33.04
CA PRO A 52 8.48 -10.90 32.92
C PRO A 52 7.26 -10.10 33.39
N ALA A 53 6.26 -9.98 32.51
CA ALA A 53 5.02 -9.33 32.88
C ALA A 53 4.44 -10.12 34.06
N GLY A 54 4.48 -9.54 35.26
CA GLY A 54 3.65 -10.04 36.35
C GLY A 54 2.22 -10.15 35.84
N MET A 55 1.45 -11.10 36.37
CA MET A 55 0.10 -11.53 35.95
C MET A 55 -0.98 -10.42 35.80
N THR A 56 -0.64 -9.14 35.85
CA THR A 56 -1.57 -8.04 35.81
C THR A 56 -1.38 -7.19 34.55
N ARG A 57 -2.35 -7.33 33.65
CA ARG A 57 -2.65 -6.55 32.44
C ARG A 57 -1.95 -6.94 31.13
N SER A 58 -2.25 -8.15 30.67
CA SER A 58 -2.61 -8.32 29.25
C SER A 58 -3.97 -7.65 28.99
N THR A 59 -4.03 -6.30 29.00
CA THR A 59 -5.25 -5.54 28.66
C THR A 59 -5.13 -4.79 27.34
N ARG A 60 -4.15 -5.14 26.52
CA ARG A 60 -4.26 -4.97 25.08
C ARG A 60 -3.99 -6.32 24.46
N GLY A 61 -4.90 -7.25 24.76
CA GLY A 61 -5.06 -8.42 23.92
C GLY A 61 -5.09 -7.92 22.48
N VAL A 62 -4.36 -8.62 21.62
CA VAL A 62 -4.65 -8.68 20.20
C VAL A 62 -6.16 -8.58 20.09
N SER A 63 -6.68 -7.49 19.52
CA SER A 63 -8.09 -7.49 19.19
C SER A 63 -8.22 -8.55 18.11
N ASP A 64 -8.61 -9.77 18.49
CA ASP A 64 -9.06 -10.82 17.57
C ASP A 64 -10.28 -10.35 16.75
N VAL A 65 -10.82 -9.17 17.09
CA VAL A 65 -11.59 -8.34 16.18
C VAL A 65 -10.66 -7.86 15.06
N PHE A 66 -10.43 -8.72 14.07
CA PHE A 66 -10.24 -8.26 12.70
C PHE A 66 -11.29 -7.17 12.47
N SER A 67 -10.85 -5.93 12.31
CA SER A 67 -11.77 -4.81 12.16
C SER A 67 -12.57 -5.07 10.89
N ALA A 68 -13.78 -5.62 11.01
CA ALA A 68 -14.69 -5.89 9.90
C ALA A 68 -15.11 -4.61 9.14
N ARG A 69 -14.59 -3.44 9.58
CA ARG A 69 -14.58 -2.19 8.83
C ARG A 69 -13.70 -2.26 7.58
N PHE A 70 -12.62 -3.04 7.59
CA PHE A 70 -11.90 -3.40 6.38
C PHE A 70 -12.62 -4.56 5.73
N ARG A 71 -13.45 -4.26 4.73
CA ARG A 71 -13.89 -5.28 3.78
C ARG A 71 -12.73 -5.54 2.81
N PRO A 72 -12.20 -6.78 2.72
CA PRO A 72 -11.34 -7.15 1.62
C PRO A 72 -12.07 -6.79 0.32
N TYR A 73 -11.43 -6.01 -0.55
CA TYR A 73 -12.01 -5.71 -1.86
C TYR A 73 -12.20 -7.03 -2.60
N SER A 74 -13.42 -7.28 -3.11
CA SER A 74 -13.62 -8.34 -4.09
C SER A 74 -12.81 -8.00 -5.34
N PRO A 75 -11.97 -8.90 -5.85
CA PRO A 75 -11.26 -8.68 -7.12
C PRO A 75 -12.20 -8.32 -8.28
N GLU A 76 -13.47 -8.71 -8.20
CA GLU A 76 -14.52 -8.46 -9.20
C GLU A 76 -15.25 -7.12 -9.04
N GLU A 77 -15.26 -6.50 -7.85
CA GLU A 77 -15.86 -5.15 -7.66
C GLU A 77 -14.94 -4.03 -8.15
N ARG A 78 -13.75 -4.39 -8.61
CA ARG A 78 -12.81 -3.44 -9.16
C ARG A 78 -13.29 -3.03 -10.55
N PRO A 79 -13.35 -1.72 -10.87
CA PRO A 79 -13.36 -1.29 -12.25
C PRO A 79 -11.97 -1.54 -12.87
N THR A 80 -11.52 -2.79 -12.91
CA THR A 80 -10.53 -3.26 -13.89
C THR A 80 -11.26 -3.44 -15.21
N THR A 81 -11.75 -2.33 -15.78
CA THR A 81 -12.09 -2.38 -17.19
C THR A 81 -10.79 -2.67 -17.94
N ALA A 82 -10.79 -3.68 -18.81
CA ALA A 82 -9.69 -4.08 -19.69
C ALA A 82 -9.16 -2.95 -20.62
N ALA A 83 -9.64 -1.72 -20.46
CA ALA A 83 -9.31 -0.51 -21.19
C ALA A 83 -8.44 0.48 -20.39
N GLY A 84 -7.74 0.02 -19.34
CA GLY A 84 -6.83 0.82 -18.52
C GLY A 84 -7.47 1.40 -17.26
N THR A 85 -6.63 1.79 -16.31
CA THR A 85 -7.06 2.44 -15.06
C THR A 85 -7.61 3.84 -15.33
N SER A 86 -8.30 4.42 -14.34
CA SER A 86 -8.77 5.81 -14.45
C SER A 86 -7.65 6.80 -14.76
N LEU A 87 -6.41 6.54 -14.32
CA LEU A 87 -5.24 7.38 -14.63
C LEU A 87 -4.70 7.19 -16.04
N ASP A 88 -4.72 5.98 -16.60
CA ASP A 88 -4.34 5.77 -18.01
C ASP A 88 -5.27 6.54 -18.95
N ARG A 89 -6.57 6.56 -18.65
CA ARG A 89 -7.54 7.36 -19.41
C ARG A 89 -7.28 8.85 -19.27
N LEU A 90 -7.03 9.34 -18.06
CA LEU A 90 -6.66 10.74 -17.83
C LEU A 90 -5.37 11.12 -18.55
N ARG A 91 -4.39 10.20 -18.65
CA ARG A 91 -3.16 10.38 -19.41
C ARG A 91 -3.41 10.51 -20.91
N ILE A 92 -4.28 9.69 -21.49
CA ILE A 92 -4.65 9.77 -22.91
C ILE A 92 -5.31 11.12 -23.21
N VAL A 93 -6.28 11.53 -22.38
CA VAL A 93 -6.98 12.82 -22.53
C VAL A 93 -6.01 13.99 -22.37
N TRP A 94 -5.10 13.94 -21.40
CA TRP A 94 -4.07 14.95 -21.20
C TRP A 94 -3.15 15.08 -22.42
N LYS A 95 -2.64 13.97 -22.96
CA LYS A 95 -1.82 13.99 -24.18
C LYS A 95 -2.59 14.63 -25.34
N ALA A 96 -3.85 14.23 -25.56
CA ALA A 96 -4.68 14.81 -26.61
C ALA A 96 -4.86 16.33 -26.45
N MET A 97 -5.14 16.80 -25.23
CA MET A 97 -5.24 18.24 -24.93
C MET A 97 -3.94 18.99 -25.24
N GLN A 98 -2.77 18.42 -24.93
CA GLN A 98 -1.48 19.05 -25.22
C GLN A 98 -1.18 19.18 -26.71
N HIS A 99 -1.51 18.15 -27.48
CA HIS A 99 -1.36 18.19 -28.93
C HIS A 99 -2.24 19.31 -29.53
N SER A 100 -3.49 19.43 -29.08
CA SER A 100 -4.40 20.49 -29.53
C SER A 100 -3.95 21.90 -29.16
N VAL A 101 -3.40 22.10 -27.95
CA VAL A 101 -2.88 23.42 -27.53
C VAL A 101 -1.60 23.77 -28.30
N ARG A 102 -0.71 22.79 -28.54
CA ARG A 102 0.54 23.01 -29.29
C ARG A 102 0.29 23.33 -30.76
N PHE A 103 -0.79 22.79 -31.36
CA PHE A 103 -1.19 23.07 -32.74
C PHE A 103 -1.90 24.42 -32.92
N ASN A 104 -2.48 24.99 -31.85
CA ASN A 104 -3.18 26.29 -31.89
C ASN A 104 -2.24 27.50 -31.64
N VAL A 105 -0.98 27.25 -31.27
CA VAL A 105 0.03 28.27 -30.95
C VAL A 105 1.13 28.36 -32.03
N LEU A 106 0.99 27.58 -33.11
CA LEU A 106 1.75 27.66 -34.37
C LEU A 106 0.81 28.19 -35.47
#